data_AF-K6WRQ7-F1
#
_entry.id   AF-K6WRQ7-F1
#
_cell.length_a   1.000
_cell.length_b   1.000
_cell.length_c   1.000
_cell.angle_alpha   90.00
_cell.angle_beta   90.00
_cell.angle_gamma   90.00
#
_symmetry.space_group_name_H-M   'P 1'
#
loop_
_entity.id
_entity.type
_entity.pdbx_description
1 polymer ?
#
loop_
_entity_poly.entity_id
_entity_poly.type
_entity_poly.pdbx_seq_one_letter_code
_entity_poly.pdbx_strand_id
1 'polypeptide(L)'
;MNYAHMQPGSVRFKPGDRVRRGDVIGKVGNTGNSVAPHLHVHVMNGPSFLMSQGVPSVTDLFMITGRVDDTEAFDASESTGVPLEMAPGVTVSTQQDRMILDQNVVTFRAG
;
A
#
# COMPACT_ATOMS: atom_id res chain seq x y z
N MET A 1 -12.62 -3.76 2.25
CA MET A 1 -11.22 -3.72 1.77
C MET A 1 -11.25 -3.42 0.29
N ASN A 2 -10.43 -2.49 -0.18
CA ASN A 2 -10.34 -2.13 -1.59
C ASN A 2 -8.90 -2.14 -2.06
N TYR A 3 -8.76 -2.43 -3.35
CA TYR A 3 -7.52 -2.38 -4.10
C TYR A 3 -7.79 -1.51 -5.33
N ALA A 4 -7.09 -0.39 -5.47
CA ALA A 4 -7.27 0.54 -6.57
C ALA A 4 -5.98 0.71 -7.40
N HIS A 5 -6.10 1.42 -8.53
CA HIS A 5 -5.03 1.62 -9.51
C HIS A 5 -4.53 0.33 -10.18
N MET A 6 -5.36 -0.72 -10.22
CA MET A 6 -5.00 -2.01 -10.80
C MET A 6 -4.72 -1.92 -12.32
N GLN A 7 -3.86 -2.79 -12.84
CA GLN A 7 -3.65 -2.93 -14.28
C GLN A 7 -4.95 -3.46 -14.95
N PRO A 8 -5.43 -2.85 -16.06
CA PRO A 8 -6.61 -3.33 -16.78
C PRO A 8 -6.51 -4.80 -17.17
N GLY A 9 -7.59 -5.56 -16.98
CA GLY A 9 -7.65 -6.98 -17.32
C GLY A 9 -6.81 -7.91 -16.45
N SER A 10 -6.11 -7.40 -15.42
CA SER A 10 -5.26 -8.23 -14.55
C SER A 10 -6.01 -8.87 -13.38
N VAL A 11 -7.19 -8.37 -13.02
CA VAL A 11 -7.98 -8.86 -11.90
C VAL A 11 -8.50 -10.27 -12.20
N ARG A 12 -8.19 -11.22 -11.31
CA ARG A 12 -8.45 -12.66 -11.53
C ARG A 12 -9.78 -13.16 -10.95
N PHE A 13 -10.51 -12.29 -10.26
CA PHE A 13 -11.71 -12.63 -9.50
C PHE A 13 -12.91 -11.80 -9.95
N LYS A 14 -14.10 -12.33 -9.68
CA LYS A 14 -15.40 -11.71 -9.95
C LYS A 14 -16.19 -11.54 -8.64
N PRO A 15 -17.21 -10.66 -8.62
CA PRO A 15 -18.10 -10.55 -7.47
C PRO A 15 -18.69 -11.91 -7.09
N GLY A 16 -18.58 -12.27 -5.81
CA GLY A 16 -19.01 -13.57 -5.27
C GLY A 16 -17.90 -14.61 -5.15
N ASP A 17 -16.75 -14.43 -5.80
CA ASP A 17 -15.62 -15.33 -5.64
C ASP A 17 -15.03 -15.24 -4.23
N ARG A 18 -14.51 -16.38 -3.74
CA ARG A 18 -13.78 -16.45 -2.47
C ARG A 18 -12.29 -16.30 -2.72
N VAL A 19 -11.66 -15.38 -1.98
CA VAL A 19 -10.21 -15.19 -1.97
C VAL A 19 -9.59 -15.76 -0.69
N ARG A 20 -8.35 -16.22 -0.78
CA ARG A 20 -7.54 -16.74 0.33
C ARG A 20 -6.27 -15.91 0.51
N ARG A 21 -5.69 -15.93 1.71
CA ARG A 21 -4.37 -15.34 1.95
C ARG A 21 -3.36 -15.97 0.99
N GLY A 22 -2.56 -15.13 0.32
CA GLY A 22 -1.59 -15.53 -0.69
C GLY A 22 -2.11 -15.57 -2.12
N ASP A 23 -3.44 -15.46 -2.33
CA ASP A 23 -3.96 -15.37 -3.69
C ASP A 23 -3.51 -14.07 -4.37
N VAL A 24 -2.98 -14.20 -5.58
CA VAL A 24 -2.69 -13.05 -6.44
C VAL A 24 -4.02 -12.52 -6.98
N ILE A 25 -4.47 -11.37 -6.47
CA ILE A 25 -5.74 -10.74 -6.87
C ILE A 25 -5.65 -10.10 -8.26
N GLY A 26 -4.51 -9.52 -8.60
CA GLY A 26 -4.23 -8.88 -9.88
C GLY A 26 -2.84 -8.24 -9.89
N LYS A 27 -2.59 -7.34 -10.83
CA LYS A 27 -1.30 -6.64 -10.97
C LYS A 27 -1.45 -5.15 -10.66
N VAL A 28 -0.38 -4.56 -10.11
CA VAL A 28 -0.24 -3.11 -9.94
C VAL A 28 -0.34 -2.43 -11.30
N GLY A 29 -1.05 -1.31 -11.37
CA GLY A 29 -1.18 -0.50 -12.55
C GLY A 29 -1.09 0.99 -12.20
N ASN A 30 -1.72 1.82 -13.03
CA ASN A 30 -1.78 3.27 -12.86
C ASN A 30 -3.13 3.82 -13.34
N THR A 31 -4.22 3.10 -13.10
CA THR A 31 -5.56 3.48 -13.58
C THR A 31 -6.27 4.43 -12.61
N GLY A 32 -7.18 5.25 -13.13
CA GLY A 32 -7.93 6.22 -12.32
C GLY A 32 -7.15 7.50 -12.05
N ASN A 33 -7.46 8.17 -10.95
CA ASN A 33 -6.74 9.38 -10.52
C ASN A 33 -5.47 8.98 -9.76
N SER A 34 -4.35 8.89 -10.45
CA SER A 34 -3.06 8.41 -9.92
C SER A 34 -1.91 9.14 -10.61
N VAL A 35 -0.84 9.45 -9.86
CA VAL A 35 0.34 10.16 -10.36
C VAL A 35 1.36 9.18 -10.95
N ALA A 36 1.63 8.07 -10.25
CA ALA A 36 2.56 7.04 -10.67
C ALA A 36 2.01 5.62 -10.41
N PRO A 37 2.59 4.56 -11.02
CA PRO A 37 2.15 3.19 -10.77
C PRO A 37 2.33 2.77 -9.31
N HIS A 38 1.22 2.53 -8.61
CA HIS A 38 1.21 2.08 -7.22
C HIS A 38 -0.07 1.29 -6.91
N LEU A 39 -0.15 0.71 -5.72
CA LEU A 39 -1.35 0.05 -5.22
C LEU A 39 -1.92 0.84 -4.04
N HIS A 40 -3.11 1.41 -4.22
CA HIS A 40 -3.86 1.96 -3.10
C HIS A 40 -4.67 0.86 -2.41
N VAL A 41 -4.49 0.72 -1.10
CA VAL A 41 -5.18 -0.28 -0.27
C VAL A 41 -5.96 0.44 0.83
N HIS A 42 -7.24 0.11 0.98
CA HIS A 42 -8.11 0.76 1.96
C HIS A 42 -8.97 -0.24 2.73
N VAL A 43 -8.70 -0.39 4.03
CA VAL A 43 -9.56 -1.11 4.98
C VAL A 43 -10.64 -0.16 5.47
N MET A 44 -11.90 -0.44 5.12
CA MET A 44 -13.02 0.46 5.36
C MET A 44 -14.29 -0.29 5.75
N ASN A 45 -15.24 0.41 6.38
CA ASN A 45 -16.47 -0.14 6.97
C ASN A 45 -17.60 -0.46 5.96
N GLY A 46 -17.36 -0.35 4.66
CA GLY A 46 -18.34 -0.62 3.62
C GLY A 46 -17.68 -0.92 2.27
N PRO A 47 -18.46 -1.19 1.20
CA PRO A 47 -17.93 -1.46 -0.14
C PRO A 47 -17.85 -0.20 -1.03
N SER A 48 -18.46 0.91 -0.63
CA SER A 48 -18.48 2.15 -1.44
C SER A 48 -17.22 2.98 -1.22
N PHE A 49 -16.46 3.25 -2.29
CA PHE A 49 -15.25 4.08 -2.23
C PHE A 49 -15.49 5.48 -1.67
N LEU A 50 -16.58 6.15 -2.09
CA LEU A 50 -16.84 7.54 -1.72
C LEU A 50 -17.58 7.70 -0.39
N MET A 51 -18.30 6.66 0.04
CA MET A 51 -19.21 6.77 1.19
C MET A 51 -18.74 6.00 2.43
N SER A 52 -17.72 5.16 2.30
CA SER A 52 -17.20 4.38 3.44
C SER A 52 -16.06 5.11 4.13
N GLN A 53 -15.87 4.80 5.41
CA GLN A 53 -14.80 5.37 6.23
C GLN A 53 -13.74 4.32 6.53
N GLY A 54 -12.49 4.79 6.63
CA GLY A 54 -11.39 3.96 7.09
C GLY A 54 -11.65 3.44 8.51
N VAL A 55 -11.25 2.20 8.76
CA VAL A 55 -11.35 1.58 10.10
C VAL A 55 -9.96 1.24 10.62
N PRO A 56 -9.77 1.18 11.95
CA PRO A 56 -8.52 0.70 12.53
C PRO A 56 -8.12 -0.66 11.94
N SER A 57 -6.86 -0.77 11.53
CA SER A 57 -6.31 -2.01 10.99
C SER A 57 -4.86 -2.16 11.39
N VAL A 58 -4.39 -3.41 11.41
CA VAL A 58 -3.01 -3.77 11.69
C VAL A 58 -2.50 -4.71 10.60
N THR A 59 -1.19 -4.72 10.43
CA THR A 59 -0.46 -5.64 9.57
C THR A 59 0.17 -6.73 10.45
N ASP A 60 -0.04 -7.99 10.05
CA ASP A 60 0.44 -9.20 10.74
C ASP A 60 1.95 -9.15 11.01
N LEU A 61 2.79 -9.04 9.97
CA LEU A 61 4.24 -9.01 10.11
C LEU A 61 4.89 -8.17 9.01
N PHE A 62 5.73 -7.21 9.38
CA PHE A 62 6.53 -6.41 8.45
C PHE A 62 7.85 -5.98 9.10
N MET A 63 8.81 -5.53 8.29
CA MET A 63 10.06 -4.96 8.76
C MET A 63 10.17 -3.53 8.28
N ILE A 64 10.40 -2.59 9.20
CA ILE A 64 10.79 -1.23 8.85
C ILE A 64 12.25 -1.28 8.42
N THR A 65 12.53 -0.80 7.22
CA THR A 65 13.88 -0.78 6.61
C THR A 65 14.37 0.63 6.32
N GLY A 66 13.49 1.62 6.38
CA GLY A 66 13.81 3.02 6.14
C GLY A 66 12.63 3.91 6.49
N ARG A 67 12.84 5.21 6.35
CA ARG A 67 11.82 6.24 6.55
C ARG A 67 12.11 7.38 5.59
N VAL A 68 11.06 8.05 5.14
CA VAL A 68 11.11 9.28 4.35
C VAL A 68 10.98 10.47 5.31
N ASP A 69 11.66 11.57 5.02
CA ASP A 69 11.63 12.75 5.91
C ASP A 69 10.22 13.31 6.09
N ASP A 70 9.51 13.54 4.98
CA ASP A 70 8.14 14.03 5.00
C ASP A 70 7.33 13.62 3.76
N THR A 71 6.05 13.95 3.76
CA THR A 71 5.11 13.69 2.66
C THR A 71 5.45 14.52 1.42
N GLU A 72 5.96 15.75 1.59
CA GLU A 72 6.29 16.63 0.46
C GLU A 72 7.46 16.07 -0.36
N ALA A 73 8.49 15.54 0.30
CA ALA A 73 9.61 14.84 -0.31
C ALA A 73 9.16 13.59 -1.08
N PHE A 74 8.21 12.83 -0.52
CA PHE A 74 7.59 11.70 -1.20
C PHE A 74 6.83 12.15 -2.47
N ASP A 75 5.96 13.15 -2.36
CA ASP A 75 5.15 13.67 -3.47
C ASP A 75 6.04 14.23 -4.61
N ALA A 76 7.13 14.93 -4.26
CA ALA A 76 8.11 15.41 -5.23
C ALA A 76 8.79 14.26 -5.98
N SER A 77 9.16 13.19 -5.26
CA SER A 77 9.79 12.02 -5.87
C SER A 77 8.80 11.24 -6.75
N GLU A 78 7.56 11.06 -6.29
CA GLU A 78 6.49 10.40 -7.05
C GLU A 78 6.21 11.13 -8.37
N SER A 79 6.12 12.47 -8.32
CA SER A 79 5.78 13.29 -9.49
C SER A 79 6.93 13.46 -10.50
N THR A 80 8.17 13.44 -10.04
CA THR A 80 9.35 13.67 -10.90
C THR A 80 10.07 12.40 -11.32
N GLY A 81 9.87 11.29 -10.60
CA GLY A 81 10.63 10.04 -10.80
C GLY A 81 12.07 10.11 -10.28
N VAL A 82 12.45 11.17 -9.58
CA VAL A 82 13.73 11.23 -8.87
C VAL A 82 13.68 10.25 -7.69
N PRO A 83 14.73 9.42 -7.48
CA PRO A 83 14.76 8.51 -6.35
C PRO A 83 14.64 9.25 -5.02
N LEU A 84 13.76 8.75 -4.16
CA LEU A 84 13.50 9.32 -2.85
C LEU A 84 14.70 9.14 -1.91
N GLU A 85 15.14 10.23 -1.27
CA GLU A 85 16.17 10.17 -0.24
C GLU A 85 15.59 9.62 1.07
N MET A 86 16.38 8.78 1.75
CA MET A 86 15.98 8.14 3.01
C MET A 86 16.50 8.95 4.19
N ALA A 87 15.64 9.13 5.19
CA ALA A 87 16.00 9.74 6.46
C ALA A 87 17.15 8.96 7.13
N PRO A 88 18.15 9.64 7.70
CA PRO A 88 19.25 8.98 8.39
C PRO A 88 18.79 8.37 9.73
N GLY A 89 19.54 7.39 10.23
CA GLY A 89 19.37 6.88 11.60
C GLY A 89 18.17 5.96 11.84
N VAL A 90 17.49 5.50 10.78
CA VAL A 90 16.38 4.53 10.91
C VAL A 90 16.92 3.17 11.34
N THR A 91 16.41 2.66 12.46
CA THR A 91 16.75 1.31 12.92
C THR A 91 15.88 0.27 12.23
N VAL A 92 16.52 -0.69 11.57
CA VAL A 92 15.83 -1.86 11.00
C VAL A 92 15.17 -2.64 12.13
N SER A 93 13.86 -2.82 12.05
CA SER A 93 13.09 -3.46 13.12
C SER A 93 11.92 -4.28 12.58
N THR A 94 11.68 -5.43 13.19
CA THR A 94 10.51 -6.26 12.90
C THR A 94 9.33 -5.79 13.74
N GLN A 95 8.17 -5.66 13.09
CA GLN A 95 6.92 -5.22 13.68
C GLN A 95 5.85 -6.29 13.46
N GLN A 96 5.02 -6.53 14.47
CA GLN A 96 3.93 -7.49 14.43
C GLN A 96 2.66 -6.88 15.04
N ASP A 97 1.51 -7.13 14.41
CA ASP A 97 0.20 -6.61 14.84
C ASP A 97 0.18 -5.09 15.04
N ARG A 98 0.85 -4.36 14.13
CA ARG A 98 0.92 -2.89 14.14
C ARG A 98 0.42 -2.31 12.83
N MET A 99 -0.06 -1.07 12.90
CA MET A 99 -0.28 -0.24 11.72
C MET A 99 1.08 0.22 11.17
N ILE A 100 1.25 0.15 9.84
CA ILE A 100 2.37 0.81 9.17
C ILE A 100 2.08 2.31 9.20
N LEU A 101 2.92 3.08 9.90
CA LEU A 101 2.76 4.53 9.95
C LEU A 101 3.23 5.19 8.65
N ASP A 102 2.72 6.39 8.40
CA ASP A 102 3.15 7.22 7.28
C ASP A 102 4.67 7.38 7.22
N GLN A 103 5.19 7.54 6.00
CA GLN A 103 6.62 7.66 5.66
C GLN A 103 7.50 6.44 5.93
N ASN A 104 6.99 5.36 6.53
CA ASN A 104 7.80 4.16 6.71
C ASN A 104 8.03 3.44 5.37
N VAL A 105 9.30 3.12 5.10
CA VAL A 105 9.66 2.16 4.07
C VAL A 105 9.74 0.80 4.73
N VAL A 106 8.90 -0.12 4.26
CA VAL A 106 8.77 -1.45 4.86
C VAL A 106 8.98 -2.55 3.83
N THR A 107 9.45 -3.70 4.30
CA THR A 107 9.45 -4.93 3.53
C THR A 107 8.57 -5.99 4.20
N PHE A 108 7.93 -6.81 3.38
CA PHE A 108 7.15 -7.96 3.80
C PHE A 108 7.95 -9.22 3.48
N ARG A 109 8.03 -10.16 4.41
CA ARG A 109 8.57 -11.48 4.10
C ARG A 109 7.56 -12.21 3.23
N ALA A 110 8.00 -12.76 2.10
CA ALA A 110 7.21 -13.74 1.38
C ALA A 110 6.95 -14.93 2.33
N GLY A 111 5.67 -15.26 2.51
CA GLY A 111 5.24 -16.46 3.21
C GLY A 111 5.29 -17.69 2.31
#